data_AF-Q3ZDJ0-F1
#
_entry.id   AF-Q3ZDJ0-F1
#
_cell.length_a   1.000
_cell.length_b   1.000
_cell.length_c   1.000
_cell.angle_alpha   90.00
_cell.angle_beta   90.00
_cell.angle_gamma   90.00
#
_symmetry.space_group_name_H-M   'P 1'
#
loop_
_entity.id
_entity.type
_entity.pdbx_description
1 polymer ?
#
loop_
_entity_poly.entity_id
_entity_poly.type
_entity_poly.pdbx_seq_one_letter_code
_entity_poly.pdbx_strand_id
1 'polypeptide(L)'
;TELIPEDNEGKVLRVRMVMKEGVNFFNPVYLFDEGSTISWIPCGRKLTCSYPGIKFFYGPDIYYDNEVSVLEMDGQFDRLEELIYVESHLSNISTKFYGEVTQQMLKHADFPGSNNGTGLFQTIVGLKIRDVYEQLISQTTRGFLGSS
;
A
#
# COMPACT_ATOMS: atom_id res chain seq x y z
N THR A 1 8.85 7.19 13.87
CA THR A 1 9.32 7.60 12.53
C THR A 1 10.84 7.71 12.53
N GLU A 2 11.51 7.62 11.38
CA GLU A 2 12.91 8.01 11.22
C GLU A 2 13.08 9.41 10.61
N LEU A 3 11.97 10.07 10.24
CA LEU A 3 12.00 11.43 9.69
C LEU A 3 12.13 12.52 10.76
N ILE A 4 11.71 12.22 11.99
CA ILE A 4 11.83 13.11 13.15
C ILE A 4 12.70 12.41 14.20
N PRO A 5 13.89 12.94 14.52
CA PRO A 5 14.75 12.38 15.57
C PRO A 5 14.04 12.39 16.93
N GLU A 6 14.15 11.28 17.67
CA GLU A 6 13.64 11.12 19.05
C GLU A 6 12.11 11.27 19.21
N ASP A 7 11.32 11.21 18.12
CA ASP A 7 9.86 11.28 18.21
C ASP A 7 9.26 10.03 18.88
N ASN A 8 8.45 10.26 19.92
CA ASN A 8 7.70 9.26 20.67
C ASN A 8 6.20 9.60 20.80
N GLU A 9 5.69 10.57 20.04
CA GLU A 9 4.28 10.98 20.10
C GLU A 9 3.32 9.99 19.44
N GLY A 10 3.82 9.10 18.57
CA GLY A 10 3.02 8.08 17.88
C GLY A 10 2.10 8.63 16.77
N LYS A 11 2.24 9.91 16.41
CA LYS A 11 1.48 10.53 15.30
C LYS A 11 2.11 10.24 13.94
N VAL A 12 3.44 10.38 13.84
CA VAL A 12 4.20 10.09 12.62
C VAL A 12 4.77 8.69 12.72
N LEU A 13 4.32 7.80 11.83
CA LEU A 13 4.62 6.38 11.91
C LEU A 13 5.47 5.93 10.73
N ARG A 14 6.34 4.95 11.01
CA ARG A 14 7.01 4.13 10.02
C ARG A 14 6.30 2.79 9.99
N VAL A 15 5.59 2.51 8.91
CA VAL A 15 4.74 1.32 8.78
C VAL A 15 5.25 0.47 7.63
N ARG A 16 5.35 -0.85 7.83
CA ARG A 16 5.75 -1.82 6.80
C ARG A 16 4.56 -2.73 6.47
N MET A 17 4.24 -2.84 5.19
CA MET A 17 3.37 -3.86 4.63
C MET A 17 4.25 -4.97 4.04
N VAL A 18 4.27 -6.11 4.74
CA VAL A 18 5.05 -7.30 4.36
C VAL A 18 4.12 -8.28 3.64
N MET A 19 4.42 -8.58 2.38
CA MET A 19 3.56 -9.34 1.48
C MET A 19 4.26 -10.62 1.06
N LYS A 20 3.67 -11.77 1.36
CA LYS A 20 4.24 -13.07 1.01
C LYS A 20 4.18 -13.32 -0.49
N GLU A 21 5.32 -13.73 -1.07
CA GLU A 21 5.42 -14.12 -2.46
C GLU A 21 4.85 -15.52 -2.72
N GLY A 22 4.50 -15.80 -3.98
CA GLY A 22 4.07 -17.13 -4.41
C GLY A 22 2.71 -17.59 -3.87
N VAL A 23 1.90 -16.67 -3.34
CA VAL A 23 0.54 -16.98 -2.87
C VAL A 23 -0.44 -16.93 -4.04
N ASN A 24 -1.21 -18.00 -4.24
CA ASN A 24 -2.16 -18.09 -5.35
C ASN A 24 -3.18 -16.94 -5.35
N PHE A 25 -3.44 -16.36 -6.53
CA PHE A 25 -4.31 -15.19 -6.76
C PHE A 25 -3.90 -13.88 -6.07
N PHE A 26 -2.77 -13.88 -5.36
CA PHE A 26 -2.26 -12.71 -4.67
C PHE A 26 -0.97 -12.22 -5.33
N ASN A 27 -1.07 -11.11 -6.07
CA ASN A 27 0.09 -10.42 -6.64
C ASN A 27 0.51 -9.28 -5.71
N PRO A 28 1.72 -9.25 -5.14
CA PRO A 28 2.14 -8.18 -4.23
C PRO A 28 2.14 -6.78 -4.87
N VAL A 29 1.99 -5.78 -4.02
CA VAL A 29 2.12 -4.36 -4.41
C VAL A 29 3.60 -4.05 -4.60
N TYR A 30 3.92 -3.27 -5.63
CA TYR A 30 5.28 -2.80 -5.86
C TYR A 30 5.30 -1.30 -6.18
N LEU A 31 6.48 -0.70 -5.99
CA LEU A 31 6.75 0.69 -6.31
C LEU A 31 7.73 0.73 -7.48
N PHE A 32 7.35 1.37 -8.59
CA PHE A 32 8.10 1.47 -9.86
C PHE A 32 8.51 0.16 -10.54
N ASP A 33 9.45 -0.58 -9.97
CA ASP A 33 10.08 -1.75 -10.59
C ASP A 33 10.05 -2.95 -9.62
N GLU A 34 9.29 -3.98 -10.00
CA GLU A 34 9.02 -5.17 -9.19
C GLU A 34 10.30 -5.98 -8.94
N GLY A 35 10.54 -6.37 -7.69
CA GLY A 35 11.72 -7.15 -7.28
C GLY A 35 13.01 -6.33 -7.09
N SER A 36 13.01 -5.02 -7.40
CA SER A 36 14.13 -4.12 -7.14
C SER A 36 14.07 -3.52 -5.72
N THR A 37 15.15 -2.86 -5.29
CA THR A 37 15.16 -2.06 -4.04
C THR A 37 15.08 -0.58 -4.36
N ILE A 38 14.07 0.10 -3.82
CA ILE A 38 13.77 1.50 -4.11
C ILE A 38 13.58 2.28 -2.82
N SER A 39 14.15 3.48 -2.77
CA SER A 39 13.83 4.51 -1.78
C SER A 39 13.31 5.73 -2.53
N TRP A 40 12.12 6.20 -2.17
CA TRP A 40 11.44 7.26 -2.90
C TRP A 40 10.88 8.33 -1.95
N ILE A 41 11.12 9.59 -2.29
CA ILE A 41 10.54 10.76 -1.60
C ILE A 41 9.68 11.49 -2.64
N PRO A 42 8.34 11.46 -2.54
CA PRO A 42 7.46 12.11 -3.52
C PRO A 42 7.51 13.65 -3.42
N CYS A 43 7.89 14.18 -2.27
CA CYS A 43 7.94 15.60 -1.99
C CYS A 43 9.04 16.30 -2.81
N GLY A 44 8.67 17.30 -3.60
CA GLY A 44 9.56 18.04 -4.48
C GLY A 44 8.88 19.22 -5.16
N ARG A 45 9.34 19.59 -6.36
CA ARG A 45 8.79 20.76 -7.09
C ARG A 45 7.33 20.57 -7.51
N LYS A 46 6.92 19.34 -7.83
CA LYS A 46 5.57 19.03 -8.35
C LYS A 46 4.58 18.65 -7.26
N LEU A 47 5.07 18.27 -6.08
CA LEU A 47 4.28 17.93 -4.91
C LEU A 47 4.97 18.53 -3.70
N THR A 48 4.45 19.65 -3.21
CA THR A 48 4.94 20.22 -1.95
C THR A 48 4.50 19.31 -0.80
N CYS A 49 5.20 19.32 0.33
CA CYS A 49 4.78 18.60 1.55
C CYS A 49 5.15 19.44 2.77
N SER A 50 4.33 19.36 3.81
CA SER A 50 4.69 19.90 5.13
C SER A 50 5.72 19.00 5.80
N TYR A 51 6.54 19.56 6.70
CA TYR A 51 7.48 18.77 7.50
C TYR A 51 6.72 17.72 8.35
N PRO A 52 7.21 16.47 8.47
CA PRO A 52 8.49 15.95 7.96
C PRO A 52 8.42 15.37 6.53
N GLY A 53 7.25 15.43 5.90
CA GLY A 53 6.99 14.88 4.58
C GLY A 53 6.75 13.38 4.62
N ILE A 54 7.01 12.73 3.49
CA ILE A 54 6.72 11.32 3.26
C ILE A 54 7.94 10.68 2.60
N LYS A 55 8.28 9.47 3.04
CA LYS A 55 9.31 8.62 2.45
C LYS A 55 8.78 7.21 2.28
N PHE A 56 9.01 6.65 1.10
CA PHE A 56 8.70 5.26 0.78
C PHE A 56 9.97 4.44 0.63
N PHE A 57 9.87 3.18 1.01
CA PHE A 57 10.83 2.15 0.67
C PHE A 57 10.09 0.94 0.09
N TYR A 58 10.67 0.32 -0.92
CA TYR A 58 10.20 -0.93 -1.49
C TYR A 58 11.38 -1.88 -1.71
N GLY A 59 11.18 -3.17 -1.48
CA GLY A 59 12.09 -4.19 -1.97
C GLY A 59 11.79 -5.60 -1.50
N PRO A 60 12.49 -6.59 -2.07
CA PRO A 60 12.42 -7.97 -1.61
C PRO A 60 13.10 -8.13 -0.25
N ASP A 61 12.60 -9.05 0.56
CA ASP A 61 13.15 -9.42 1.87
C ASP A 61 12.86 -10.90 2.16
N ILE A 62 13.46 -11.44 3.23
CA ILE A 62 13.15 -12.78 3.75
C ILE A 62 12.54 -12.62 5.14
N TYR A 63 11.31 -13.10 5.33
CA TYR A 63 10.61 -13.04 6.61
C TYR A 63 10.18 -14.43 7.06
N TYR A 64 10.75 -14.92 8.16
CA TYR A 64 10.58 -16.30 8.66
C TYR A 64 10.82 -17.35 7.56
N ASP A 65 11.97 -17.27 6.87
CA ASP A 65 12.35 -18.18 5.77
C ASP A 65 11.39 -18.19 4.56
N ASN A 66 10.53 -17.18 4.43
CA ASN A 66 9.67 -16.99 3.26
C ASN A 66 10.11 -15.75 2.48
N GLU A 67 10.09 -15.85 1.16
CA GLU A 67 10.24 -14.70 0.26
C GLU A 67 9.05 -13.76 0.42
N VAL A 68 9.36 -12.47 0.61
CA VAL A 68 8.36 -11.42 0.76
C VAL A 68 8.76 -10.17 -0.02
N SER A 69 7.76 -9.44 -0.52
CA SER A 69 7.92 -8.04 -0.93
C SER A 69 7.51 -7.13 0.22
N VAL A 70 8.34 -6.13 0.51
CA VAL A 70 8.08 -5.15 1.58
C VAL A 70 7.83 -3.79 0.94
N LEU A 71 6.67 -3.21 1.24
CA LEU A 71 6.40 -1.79 1.00
C LEU A 71 6.35 -1.07 2.34
N GLU A 72 7.03 0.06 2.44
CA GLU A 72 7.13 0.84 3.67
C GLU A 72 6.79 2.30 3.39
N MET A 73 6.06 2.90 4.33
CA MET A 73 5.80 4.34 4.37
C MET A 73 6.24 4.87 5.72
N ASP A 74 7.10 5.89 5.70
CA ASP A 74 7.44 6.71 6.84
C ASP A 74 6.95 8.14 6.61
N GLY A 75 6.35 8.74 7.63
CA GLY A 75 5.71 10.05 7.53
C GLY A 75 4.19 9.99 7.59
N GLN A 76 3.56 11.08 7.16
CA GLN A 76 2.11 11.23 7.12
C GLN A 76 1.71 12.13 5.95
N PHE A 77 0.48 11.95 5.47
CA PHE A 77 -0.18 12.82 4.54
C PHE A 77 -0.70 14.06 5.26
N ASP A 78 -0.34 15.24 4.76
CA ASP A 78 -0.91 16.52 5.17
C ASP A 78 -2.07 16.91 4.24
N ARG A 79 -1.96 16.56 2.96
CA ARG A 79 -2.94 16.92 1.93
C ARG A 79 -3.38 15.76 1.08
N LEU A 80 -4.62 15.84 0.60
CA LEU A 80 -5.23 14.83 -0.29
C LEU A 80 -4.42 14.63 -1.58
N GLU A 81 -3.83 15.69 -2.12
CA GLU A 81 -2.98 15.62 -3.32
C GLU A 81 -1.78 14.69 -3.12
N GLU A 82 -1.23 14.61 -1.91
CA GLU A 82 -0.11 13.74 -1.58
C GLU A 82 -0.53 12.26 -1.63
N LEU A 83 -1.72 11.95 -1.12
CA LEU A 83 -2.31 10.61 -1.19
C LEU A 83 -2.60 10.18 -2.64
N ILE A 84 -3.23 11.04 -3.43
CA ILE A 84 -3.52 10.77 -4.86
C ILE A 84 -2.20 10.56 -5.62
N TYR A 85 -1.19 11.38 -5.34
CA TYR A 85 0.11 11.27 -5.99
C TYR A 85 0.76 9.93 -5.68
N VAL A 86 0.76 9.51 -4.41
CA VAL A 86 1.28 8.20 -4.00
C VAL A 86 0.51 7.06 -4.66
N GLU A 87 -0.83 7.10 -4.64
CA GLU A 87 -1.67 6.08 -5.28
C GLU A 87 -1.31 5.91 -6.77
N SER A 88 -1.09 7.01 -7.49
CA SER A 88 -0.76 6.97 -8.92
C SER A 88 0.59 6.34 -9.27
N HIS A 89 1.50 6.18 -8.28
CA HIS A 89 2.83 5.57 -8.48
C HIS A 89 2.94 4.16 -7.88
N LEU A 90 1.94 3.71 -7.12
CA LEU A 90 1.86 2.33 -6.65
C LEU A 90 1.26 1.43 -7.73
N SER A 91 1.81 0.23 -7.86
CA SER A 91 1.35 -0.76 -8.84
C SER A 91 0.78 -1.99 -8.14
N ASN A 92 -0.09 -2.74 -8.82
CA ASN A 92 -0.77 -3.92 -8.27
C ASN A 92 -1.62 -3.67 -7.02
N ILE A 93 -2.21 -2.48 -6.85
CA ILE A 93 -3.08 -2.14 -5.70
C ILE A 93 -4.52 -2.68 -5.80
N SER A 94 -4.84 -3.47 -6.84
CA SER A 94 -6.14 -4.14 -7.03
C SER A 94 -7.37 -3.19 -7.04
N THR A 95 -7.17 -1.96 -7.47
CA THR A 95 -8.24 -0.97 -7.66
C THR A 95 -9.08 -1.26 -8.90
N LYS A 96 -10.39 -1.03 -8.84
CA LYS A 96 -11.31 -1.14 -10.00
C LYS A 96 -11.32 0.11 -10.86
N PHE A 97 -10.96 1.26 -10.29
CA PHE A 97 -10.85 2.54 -10.98
C PHE A 97 -9.78 3.41 -10.30
N TYR A 98 -9.26 4.39 -11.03
CA TYR A 98 -8.27 5.32 -10.53
C TYR A 98 -8.82 6.16 -9.37
N GLY A 99 -8.08 6.24 -8.25
CA GLY A 99 -8.49 6.99 -7.07
C GLY A 99 -9.35 6.20 -6.09
N GLU A 100 -9.55 4.89 -6.30
CA GLU A 100 -10.35 4.06 -5.40
C GLU A 100 -9.74 4.00 -3.99
N VAL A 101 -8.41 3.88 -3.85
CA VAL A 101 -7.77 3.86 -2.52
C VAL A 101 -8.03 5.18 -1.80
N THR A 102 -7.77 6.30 -2.48
CA THR A 102 -8.04 7.65 -1.97
C THR A 102 -9.51 7.79 -1.55
N GLN A 103 -10.45 7.36 -2.39
CA GLN A 103 -11.87 7.47 -2.09
C GLN A 103 -12.26 6.65 -0.85
N GLN A 104 -11.72 5.44 -0.67
CA GLN A 104 -12.02 4.62 0.51
C GLN A 104 -11.42 5.21 1.78
N MET A 105 -10.21 5.77 1.72
CA MET A 105 -9.60 6.46 2.86
C MET A 105 -10.41 7.72 3.25
N LEU A 106 -10.90 8.49 2.29
CA LEU A 106 -11.72 9.67 2.54
C LEU A 106 -13.06 9.37 3.23
N LYS A 107 -13.67 8.19 2.98
CA LYS A 107 -14.91 7.79 3.66
C LYS A 107 -14.73 7.59 5.16
N HIS A 108 -13.50 7.33 5.59
CA HIS A 108 -13.12 7.03 6.98
C HIS A 108 -12.02 7.98 7.45
N ALA A 109 -12.08 9.24 7.03
CA ALA A 109 -11.06 10.25 7.33
C ALA A 109 -10.89 10.50 8.84
N ASP A 110 -11.93 10.22 9.64
CA ASP A 110 -11.95 10.31 11.10
C ASP A 110 -11.29 9.11 11.81
N PHE A 111 -10.95 8.04 11.09
CA PHE A 111 -10.35 6.86 11.70
C PHE A 111 -8.89 7.11 12.10
N PRO A 112 -8.42 6.53 13.22
CA PRO A 112 -7.03 6.64 13.62
C PRO A 112 -6.11 6.05 12.54
N GLY A 113 -5.10 6.83 12.13
CA GLY A 113 -4.15 6.42 11.08
C GLY A 113 -4.64 6.66 9.64
N SER A 114 -5.79 7.31 9.43
CA SER A 114 -6.30 7.71 8.11
C SER A 114 -5.34 8.60 7.33
N ASN A 115 -4.39 9.25 8.00
CA ASN A 115 -3.42 10.16 7.42
C ASN A 115 -2.00 9.57 7.32
N ASN A 116 -1.76 8.29 7.57
CA ASN A 116 -0.42 7.70 7.45
C ASN A 116 -0.45 6.30 6.82
N GLY A 117 0.71 5.62 6.81
CA GLY A 117 0.85 4.29 6.22
C GLY A 117 -0.11 3.24 6.78
N THR A 118 -0.62 3.42 8.00
CA THR A 118 -1.58 2.50 8.63
C THR A 118 -2.88 2.43 7.82
N GLY A 119 -3.57 3.56 7.64
CA GLY A 119 -4.83 3.61 6.89
C GLY A 119 -4.64 3.28 5.42
N LEU A 120 -3.52 3.72 4.82
CA LEU A 120 -3.16 3.41 3.45
C LEU A 120 -3.02 1.89 3.22
N PHE A 121 -2.18 1.22 4.00
CA PHE A 121 -1.92 -0.20 3.80
C PHE A 121 -3.12 -1.07 4.20
N GLN A 122 -3.87 -0.69 5.23
CA GLN A 122 -5.13 -1.40 5.57
C GLN A 122 -6.13 -1.33 4.44
N THR A 123 -6.28 -0.16 3.81
CA THR A 123 -7.18 0.01 2.66
C THR A 123 -6.72 -0.85 1.48
N ILE A 124 -5.43 -0.79 1.14
CA ILE A 124 -4.85 -1.62 0.08
C ILE A 124 -5.08 -3.11 0.38
N VAL A 125 -4.79 -3.60 1.58
CA VAL A 125 -5.03 -4.99 1.98
C VAL A 125 -6.50 -5.38 1.79
N GLY A 126 -7.45 -4.51 2.15
CA GLY A 126 -8.87 -4.73 1.87
C GLY A 126 -9.18 -4.94 0.38
N LEU A 127 -8.55 -4.15 -0.50
CA LEU A 127 -8.69 -4.31 -1.95
C LEU A 127 -8.04 -5.61 -2.46
N LYS A 128 -6.88 -6.00 -1.91
CA LYS A 128 -6.22 -7.27 -2.24
C LYS A 128 -7.10 -8.46 -1.83
N ILE A 129 -7.71 -8.42 -0.64
CA ILE A 129 -8.63 -9.47 -0.18
C ILE A 129 -9.84 -9.58 -1.11
N ARG A 130 -10.43 -8.45 -1.51
CA ARG A 130 -11.53 -8.42 -2.49
C ARG A 130 -11.12 -9.12 -3.80
N ASP A 131 -9.97 -8.76 -4.35
CA ASP A 131 -9.47 -9.30 -5.61
C ASP A 131 -9.24 -10.82 -5.55
N VAL A 132 -8.59 -11.30 -4.48
CA VAL A 132 -8.42 -12.73 -4.21
C VAL A 132 -9.76 -13.44 -4.11
N TYR A 133 -10.71 -12.88 -3.36
CA TYR A 133 -12.05 -13.47 -3.19
C TYR A 133 -12.82 -13.57 -4.51
N GLU A 134 -12.79 -12.53 -5.34
CA GLU A 134 -13.43 -12.53 -6.66
C GLU A 134 -12.82 -13.60 -7.60
N GLN A 135 -11.49 -13.76 -7.57
CA GLN A 135 -10.80 -14.79 -8.37
C GLN A 135 -11.13 -16.21 -7.89
N LEU A 136 -11.17 -16.44 -6.57
CA LEU A 136 -11.57 -17.72 -5.98
C LEU A 136 -12.99 -18.13 -6.36
N ILE A 137 -13.93 -17.17 -6.32
CA ILE A 137 -15.30 -17.41 -6.77
C ILE A 137 -15.32 -17.73 -8.27
N SER A 138 -14.62 -16.96 -9.09
CA SER A 138 -14.58 -17.19 -10.54
C SER A 138 -14.06 -18.58 -10.90
N GLN A 139 -12.99 -19.04 -10.23
CA GLN A 139 -12.46 -20.39 -10.41
C GLN A 139 -13.48 -21.45 -10.00
N THR A 140 -14.14 -21.27 -8.85
CA THR A 140 -15.16 -22.19 -8.35
C THR A 140 -16.32 -22.32 -9.34
N THR A 141 -16.85 -21.19 -9.82
CA THR A 141 -17.96 -21.18 -10.81
C THR A 141 -17.59 -21.88 -12.11
N ARG A 142 -16.36 -21.69 -12.61
CA ARG A 142 -15.88 -22.42 -13.81
C ARG A 142 -15.75 -23.92 -13.56
N GLY A 143 -15.30 -24.32 -12.37
CA GLY A 143 -15.23 -25.73 -11.97
C GLY A 143 -16.59 -26.42 -12.02
N PHE A 144 -17.66 -25.75 -11.59
CA PHE A 144 -19.03 -26.29 -11.68
C PHE A 144 -19.57 -26.38 -13.12
N LEU A 145 -19.26 -25.39 -13.97
CA LEU A 145 -19.75 -25.35 -15.36
C LEU A 145 -18.96 -26.27 -16.30
N GLY A 146 -17.71 -26.61 -15.99
CA GLY A 146 -16.87 -27.51 -16.79
C GLY A 146 -17.05 -29.01 -16.50
N SER A 147 -17.88 -29.36 -15.51
CA SER A 147 -18.20 -30.75 -15.12
C SER A 147 -19.58 -31.21 -15.60
N SER A 148 -20.20 -30.51 -16.57
CA SER A 148 -21.49 -30.87 -17.19
C SER A 148 -21.31 -31.35 -18.62
#